data_AF-A0A829PHP9-F1
#
_entry.id   AF-A0A829PHP9-F1
#
_cell.length_a   1.000
_cell.length_b   1.000
_cell.length_c   1.000
_cell.angle_alpha   90.00
_cell.angle_beta   90.00
_cell.angle_gamma   90.00
#
_symmetry.space_group_name_H-M   'P 1'
#
loop_
_entity.id
_entity.type
_entity.pdbx_description
1 polymer ?
#
loop_
_entity_poly.entity_id
_entity_poly.type
_entity_poly.pdbx_seq_one_letter_code
_entity_poly.pdbx_strand_id
1 'polypeptide(L)'
;MTFQTWSRTPSGDAVLVYFTTGTPQCHGVHATVHETDDAIEIALRGGTPPDAVGKMCTMIAVQGSLLVPLENPLAEQRVLSVV
;
A
#
# COMPACT_ATOMS: atom_id res chain seq x y z
N MET A 1 2.39 -3.58 -8.01
CA MET A 1 1.31 -4.47 -7.56
C MET A 1 0.08 -3.63 -7.27
N THR A 2 -1.12 -4.21 -7.26
CA THR A 2 -2.37 -3.47 -6.99
C THR A 2 -2.90 -3.79 -5.59
N PHE A 3 -3.69 -2.88 -5.02
CA PHE A 3 -4.52 -3.17 -3.85
C PHE A 3 -5.95 -3.48 -4.27
N GLN A 4 -6.68 -4.24 -3.45
CA GLN A 4 -8.05 -4.66 -3.74
C GLN A 4 -9.09 -3.66 -3.25
N THR A 5 -8.83 -3.02 -2.11
CA THR A 5 -9.75 -2.06 -1.50
C THR A 5 -8.98 -1.11 -0.60
N TRP A 6 -9.64 -0.04 -0.16
CA TRP A 6 -9.10 0.96 0.74
C TRP A 6 -10.17 1.46 1.71
N SER A 7 -9.74 2.07 2.81
CA SER A 7 -10.60 2.79 3.74
C SER A 7 -9.95 4.11 4.15
N ARG A 8 -10.78 5.10 4.49
CA ARG A 8 -10.31 6.40 4.99
C ARG A 8 -9.98 6.31 6.48
N THR A 9 -8.91 6.95 6.93
CA THR A 9 -8.72 7.17 8.38
C THR A 9 -9.72 8.20 8.91
N PRO A 10 -9.99 8.22 10.24
CA PRO A 10 -10.90 9.20 10.83
C PRO A 10 -10.50 10.67 10.59
N SER A 11 -9.19 10.97 10.53
CA SER A 11 -8.72 12.34 10.27
C SER A 11 -8.74 12.73 8.79
N GLY A 12 -8.72 11.75 7.88
CA GLY A 12 -8.68 11.98 6.44
C GLY A 12 -7.28 12.20 5.87
N ASP A 13 -6.26 12.39 6.71
CA ASP A 13 -4.86 12.63 6.29
C ASP A 13 -4.13 11.37 5.79
N ALA A 14 -4.84 10.24 5.77
CA ALA A 14 -4.31 8.97 5.30
C ALA A 14 -5.43 8.06 4.80
N VAL A 15 -5.03 7.09 3.99
CA VAL A 15 -5.88 5.94 3.63
C VAL A 15 -5.19 4.65 4.04
N LEU A 16 -5.97 3.65 4.40
CA LEU A 16 -5.48 2.29 4.62
C LEU A 16 -5.81 1.48 3.37
N VAL A 17 -4.79 1.03 2.64
CA VAL A 17 -4.97 0.16 1.47
C VAL A 17 -4.80 -1.30 1.89
N TYR A 18 -5.56 -2.20 1.28
CA TYR A 18 -5.56 -3.63 1.59
C TYR A 18 -5.19 -4.44 0.36
N PHE A 19 -4.20 -5.31 0.52
CA PHE A 19 -3.63 -6.08 -0.59
C PHE A 19 -3.27 -7.51 -0.20
N THR A 20 -2.95 -8.33 -1.20
CA THR A 20 -2.35 -9.67 -0.98
C THR A 20 -0.85 -9.59 -1.17
N THR A 21 -0.10 -10.12 -0.20
CA THR A 21 1.38 -10.17 -0.21
C THR A 21 1.86 -11.51 0.36
N GLY A 22 3.17 -11.70 0.46
CA GLY A 22 3.77 -12.77 1.25
C GLY A 22 3.98 -12.36 2.70
N THR A 23 4.58 -13.25 3.48
CA THR A 23 4.77 -13.03 4.92
C THR A 23 5.69 -11.83 5.23
N PRO A 24 5.40 -11.02 6.26
CA PRO A 24 6.07 -9.74 6.51
C PRO A 24 7.57 -9.87 6.81
N GLN A 25 8.02 -11.03 7.30
CA GLN A 25 9.45 -11.32 7.50
C GLN A 25 10.24 -11.46 6.19
N CYS A 26 9.57 -11.59 5.05
CA CYS A 26 10.18 -11.88 3.74
C CYS A 26 9.70 -10.96 2.62
N HIS A 27 8.59 -10.26 2.82
CA HIS A 27 7.94 -9.42 1.83
C HIS A 27 7.60 -8.06 2.44
N GLY A 28 8.28 -7.03 1.97
CA GLY A 28 7.96 -5.64 2.26
C GLY A 28 7.11 -5.06 1.14
N VAL A 29 6.27 -4.07 1.48
CA VAL A 29 5.49 -3.29 0.52
C VAL A 29 5.63 -1.82 0.87
N HIS A 30 5.89 -0.99 -0.13
CA HIS A 30 5.95 0.46 -0.03
C HIS A 30 5.02 1.10 -1.07
N ALA A 31 4.46 2.26 -0.73
CA ALA A 31 3.57 3.03 -1.59
C ALA A 31 4.24 4.33 -2.06
N THR A 32 4.10 4.65 -3.33
CA THR A 32 4.29 6.02 -3.84
C THR A 32 2.94 6.63 -4.16
N VAL A 33 2.75 7.88 -3.77
CA VAL A 33 1.49 8.61 -3.92
C VAL A 33 1.70 9.76 -4.90
N HIS A 34 0.74 9.94 -5.80
CA HIS A 34 0.60 11.15 -6.61
C HIS A 34 -0.79 11.73 -6.39
N GLU A 35 -0.85 12.95 -5.84
CA GLU A 35 -2.10 13.64 -5.56
C GLU A 35 -2.39 14.68 -6.64
N THR A 36 -3.63 14.68 -7.11
CA THR A 36 -4.18 15.66 -8.06
C THR A 36 -5.51 16.17 -7.52
N ASP A 37 -6.09 17.17 -8.20
CA ASP A 37 -7.41 17.70 -7.83
C ASP A 37 -8.53 16.64 -7.95
N ASP A 38 -8.38 15.65 -8.83
CA ASP A 38 -9.41 14.65 -9.13
C ASP A 38 -9.18 13.27 -8.50
N ALA A 39 -7.93 12.94 -8.19
CA ALA A 39 -7.53 11.59 -7.80
C ALA A 39 -6.29 11.55 -6.89
N ILE A 40 -6.30 10.55 -6.01
CA ILE A 40 -5.13 10.07 -5.27
C ILE A 40 -4.68 8.77 -5.93
N GLU A 41 -3.57 8.81 -6.66
CA GLU A 41 -3.00 7.66 -7.34
C GLU A 41 -1.95 6.99 -6.44
N ILE A 42 -2.18 5.72 -6.09
CA ILE A 42 -1.30 4.98 -5.19
C ILE A 42 -0.71 3.80 -5.95
N ALA A 43 0.62 3.80 -6.08
CA ALA A 43 1.38 2.71 -6.66
C ALA A 43 2.06 1.89 -5.56
N LEU A 44 1.77 0.58 -5.50
CA LEU A 44 2.41 -0.32 -4.54
C LEU A 44 3.58 -1.08 -5.17
N ARG A 45 4.72 -1.09 -4.48
CA ARG A 45 5.91 -1.89 -4.83
C ARG A 45 6.19 -2.89 -3.72
N GLY A 46 6.06 -4.17 -4.07
CA GLY A 46 6.44 -5.28 -3.21
C GLY A 46 7.88 -5.74 -3.50
N GLY A 47 8.58 -6.25 -2.50
CA GLY A 47 9.94 -6.77 -2.66
C GLY A 47 10.45 -7.49 -1.42
N THR A 48 11.67 -8.01 -1.50
CA THR A 48 12.35 -8.65 -0.37
C THR A 48 13.07 -7.59 0.46
N PRO A 49 12.76 -7.47 1.78
CA PRO A 49 13.50 -6.60 2.68
C PRO A 49 14.99 -6.96 2.74
N PRO A 50 15.90 -5.99 2.98
CA PRO A 50 17.34 -6.25 3.01
C PRO A 50 17.78 -7.34 4.00
N ASP A 51 17.12 -7.41 5.16
CA ASP A 51 17.39 -8.39 6.21
C ASP A 51 16.83 -9.79 5.89
N ALA A 52 15.99 -9.92 4.86
CA ALA A 52 15.42 -11.18 4.41
C ALA A 52 16.16 -11.79 3.20
N VAL A 53 17.13 -11.07 2.61
CA VAL A 53 17.90 -11.56 1.47
C VAL A 53 18.64 -12.84 1.82
N GLY A 54 18.47 -13.88 1.01
CA GLY A 54 19.12 -15.19 1.19
C GLY A 54 18.53 -16.06 2.30
N LYS A 55 17.46 -15.62 2.99
CA LYS A 55 16.75 -16.46 3.97
C LYS A 55 15.75 -17.39 3.29
N MET A 56 15.41 -18.47 3.98
CA MET A 56 14.30 -19.34 3.57
C MET A 56 12.97 -18.63 3.82
N CYS A 57 12.23 -18.36 2.74
CA CYS A 57 10.93 -17.70 2.79
C CYS A 57 9.82 -18.67 2.35
N THR A 58 8.71 -18.66 3.07
CA THR A 58 7.54 -19.48 2.75
C THR A 58 6.70 -18.83 1.65
N MET A 59 6.15 -19.65 0.75
CA MET A 59 5.30 -19.21 -0.35
C MET A 59 3.82 -19.21 0.06
N ILE A 60 3.47 -18.43 1.07
CA ILE A 60 2.08 -18.30 1.56
C ILE A 60 1.56 -16.89 1.25
N ALA A 61 0.38 -16.83 0.63
CA ALA A 61 -0.33 -15.58 0.42
C ALA A 61 -1.03 -15.14 1.71
N VAL A 62 -0.81 -13.90 2.12
CA VAL A 62 -1.42 -13.28 3.29
C VAL A 62 -2.09 -11.97 2.89
N GLN A 63 -3.12 -11.58 3.66
CA GLN A 63 -3.70 -10.24 3.55
C GLN A 63 -2.79 -9.25 4.30
N GLY A 64 -2.39 -8.20 3.61
CA GLY A 64 -1.65 -7.08 4.17
C GLY A 64 -2.48 -5.79 4.11
N SER A 65 -2.09 -4.85 4.95
CA SER A 65 -2.55 -3.47 4.85
C SER A 65 -1.37 -2.51 4.98
N LEU A 66 -1.49 -1.33 4.39
CA LEU A 66 -0.49 -0.26 4.48
C LEU A 66 -1.20 1.06 4.70
N LEU A 67 -0.80 1.77 5.76
CA LEU A 67 -1.22 3.15 5.96
C LEU A 67 -0.44 4.04 4.99
N VAL A 68 -1.17 4.75 4.14
CA VAL A 68 -0.62 5.64 3.12
C VAL A 68 -0.94 7.07 3.56
N PRO A 69 0.05 7.84 4.06
CA PRO A 69 -0.16 9.23 4.38
C PRO A 69 -0.40 10.05 3.11
N LEU A 70 -1.24 11.07 3.23
CA LEU A 70 -1.55 12.03 2.18
C LEU A 70 -0.91 13.39 2.51
N GLU A 71 -0.64 14.18 1.48
CA GLU A 71 -0.16 15.56 1.63
C GLU A 71 -1.28 16.48 2.08
N ASN A 72 -2.51 16.24 1.60
CA ASN A 72 -3.70 16.94 2.01
C ASN A 72 -4.77 15.97 2.53
N PRO A 73 -5.64 16.39 3.46
CA PRO A 73 -6.77 15.57 3.86
C PRO A 73 -7.59 15.17 2.63
N LEU A 74 -7.89 13.88 2.50
CA LEU A 74 -8.75 13.39 1.43
C LEU A 74 -10.05 14.21 1.46
N ALA A 75 -10.59 14.58 0.31
CA ALA A 75 -11.90 15.22 0.15
C ALA A 75 -12.82 14.34 -0.71
N GLU A 76 -13.08 14.74 -1.96
CA GLU A 76 -13.91 14.00 -2.93
C GLU A 76 -13.07 13.30 -4.02
N GLN A 77 -11.73 13.36 -3.91
CA GLN A 77 -10.84 12.69 -4.86
C GLN A 77 -11.08 11.18 -4.87
N ARG A 78 -10.98 10.58 -6.06
CA ARG A 78 -11.01 9.13 -6.21
C ARG A 78 -9.68 8.54 -5.80
N VAL A 79 -9.70 7.46 -5.03
CA VAL A 79 -8.48 6.71 -4.70
C VAL A 79 -8.30 5.60 -5.72
N LEU A 80 -7.20 5.64 -6.46
CA LEU A 80 -6.92 4.76 -7.59
C LEU A 80 -5.69 3.90 -7.33
N SER A 81 -5.79 2.61 -7.67
CA SER A 81 -4.63 1.72 -7.73
C SER A 81 -3.96 1.83 -9.10
N VAL A 82 -2.69 2.23 -9.11
CA VAL A 82 -1.85 2.31 -10.31
C VAL A 82 -0.63 1.37 -10.19
N VAL A 83 0.06 1.11 -11.29
CA VAL A 83 1.19 0.13 -11.36
C VAL A 83 2.52 0.77 -11.68
#